data_AF-A0A962VHK8-F1
#
_entry.id   AF-A0A962VHK8-F1
#
_cell.length_a   1.000
_cell.length_b   1.000
_cell.length_c   1.000
_cell.angle_alpha   90.00
_cell.angle_beta   90.00
_cell.angle_gamma   90.00
#
_symmetry.space_group_name_H-M   'P 1'
#
loop_
_entity.id
_entity.type
_entity.pdbx_description
1 polymer ?
#
loop_
_entity_poly.entity_id
_entity_poly.type
_entity_poly.pdbx_seq_one_letter_code
_entity_poly.pdbx_strand_id
1 'polypeptide(L)' 'MAHDALFEVYHPDEQRWQTVMPGYVNAFLRAGPGDIDNLLARLHAGETLEFNGWRLRQRAHSAPTAEPS' A
#
# COMPACT_ATOMS: atom_id res chain seq x y z
N MET A 1 1.98 -13.40 15.19
CA MET A 1 3.07 -12.61 14.59
C MET A 1 2.59 -12.15 13.24
N ALA A 2 2.08 -10.91 13.13
CA ALA A 2 1.45 -10.41 11.91
C ALA A 2 2.52 -9.77 11.01
N HIS A 3 3.07 -10.53 10.06
CA HIS A 3 4.02 -10.05 9.05
C HIS A 3 3.44 -10.06 7.62
N ASP A 4 2.12 -10.24 7.45
CA ASP A 4 1.47 -10.33 6.13
C ASP A 4 0.71 -9.05 5.74
N ALA A 5 1.26 -7.88 6.06
CA ALA A 5 0.80 -6.63 5.45
C ALA A 5 1.36 -6.54 4.02
N LEU A 6 0.57 -6.94 3.03
CA LEU A 6 0.90 -6.75 1.62
C LEU A 6 0.56 -5.31 1.21
N PHE A 7 1.49 -4.64 0.53
CA PHE A 7 1.26 -3.31 -0.03
C PHE A 7 1.04 -3.41 -1.53
N GLU A 8 0.19 -2.53 -2.06
CA GLU A 8 -0.08 -2.45 -3.50
C GLU A 8 0.19 -1.04 -4.00
N VAL A 9 0.86 -0.95 -5.15
CA VAL A 9 1.09 0.30 -5.87
C VAL A 9 0.30 0.29 -7.18
N TYR A 10 -0.43 1.37 -7.43
CA TYR A 10 -1.09 1.62 -8.71
C TYR A 10 -0.13 2.34 -9.65
N HIS A 11 0.12 1.71 -10.80
CA HIS A 11 0.93 2.27 -11.86
C HIS A 11 -0.01 2.97 -12.85
N PRO A 12 0.04 4.31 -13.02
CA PRO A 12 -0.88 5.03 -13.91
C PRO A 12 -0.70 4.62 -15.38
N ASP A 13 0.52 4.31 -15.82
CA ASP A 13 0.81 3.88 -17.18
C ASP A 13 0.21 2.51 -17.50
N GLU A 14 0.26 1.59 -16.54
CA GLU A 14 -0.21 0.21 -16.68
C GLU A 14 -1.68 0.05 -16.25
N GLN A 15 -2.26 1.11 -15.69
CA GLN A 15 -3.61 1.20 -15.12
C GLN A 15 -3.96 0.02 -14.19
N ARG A 16 -2.97 -0.51 -13.46
CA ARG A 16 -3.14 -1.70 -12.60
C ARG A 16 -2.44 -1.55 -11.25
N TRP A 17 -2.99 -2.25 -10.26
CA TRP A 17 -2.37 -2.44 -8.95
C TRP A 17 -1.36 -3.59 -9.00
N GLN A 18 -0.18 -3.38 -8.42
CA GLN A 18 0.87 -4.39 -8.29
C GLN A 18 1.26 -4.54 -6.83
N THR A 19 1.34 -5.79 -6.36
CA THR A 19 1.82 -6.09 -5.02
C THR A 19 3.31 -5.81 -4.93
N VAL A 20 3.73 -5.03 -3.94
CA VAL A 20 5.11 -4.66 -3.71
C VAL A 20 5.60 -5.13 -2.35
N MET A 21 6.89 -5.41 -2.28
CA MET A 21 7.55 -5.75 -1.02
C MET A 21 7.69 -4.50 -0.13
N PRO A 22 7.72 -4.64 1.20
CA PRO A 22 7.85 -3.51 2.12
C PRO A 22 9.08 -2.61 1.84
N GLY A 23 10.16 -3.17 1.30
CA GLY A 23 11.34 -2.39 0.90
C GLY A 23 11.05 -1.34 -0.20
N TYR A 24 10.16 -1.67 -1.14
CA TYR A 24 9.73 -0.75 -2.20
C TYR A 24 8.84 0.38 -1.66
N VAL A 25 8.04 0.08 -0.62
CA VAL A 25 7.19 1.08 0.05
C VAL A 25 8.04 2.18 0.66
N ASN A 26 9.14 1.85 1.34
CA ASN A 26 10.00 2.87 1.94
C ASN A 26 10.62 3.79 0.87
N ALA A 27 11.01 3.25 -0.29
CA ALA A 27 11.49 4.05 -1.42
C ALA A 27 10.39 4.97 -1.99
N PHE A 28 9.16 4.45 -2.13
CA PHE A 28 8.01 5.23 -2.58
C PHE A 28 7.67 6.37 -1.62
N LEU A 29 7.64 6.09 -0.32
CA LEU A 29 7.36 7.09 0.71
C LEU A 29 8.45 8.18 0.80
N ARG A 30 9.72 7.81 0.59
CA ARG A 30 10.83 8.77 0.51
C ARG A 30 10.76 9.70 -0.70
N ALA A 31 10.09 9.27 -1.77
CA ALA A 31 9.87 10.10 -2.96
C ALA A 31 8.67 11.05 -2.81
N GLY A 32 7.77 10.78 -1.87
CA GLY A 32 6.63 11.65 -1.56
C GLY A 32 7.03 12.83 -0.67
N PRO A 33 6.27 13.94 -0.71
CA PRO A 33 6.44 15.02 0.25
C PRO A 33 5.86 14.61 1.61
N GLY A 34 6.67 14.67 2.66
CA GLY A 34 6.21 14.53 4.05
C GLY A 34 7.07 13.63 4.92
N ASP A 35 6.57 13.42 6.14
CA ASP A 35 7.17 12.55 7.15
C ASP A 35 6.78 11.08 6.91
N ILE A 36 7.77 10.18 6.84
CA ILE A 36 7.55 8.77 6.47
C ILE A 36 6.69 8.07 7.53
N ASP A 37 6.91 8.34 8.82
CA ASP A 37 6.15 7.73 9.91
C ASP A 37 4.66 8.10 9.83
N ASN A 38 4.35 9.37 9.54
CA ASN A 38 2.97 9.80 9.31
C ASN A 38 2.34 9.10 8.08
N LEU A 39 3.08 9.00 6.97
CA LEU A 39 2.59 8.33 5.76
C LEU A 39 2.34 6.83 6.00
N LEU A 40 3.24 6.15 6.73
CA LEU A 40 3.05 4.76 7.15
C LEU A 40 1.81 4.61 8.05
N ALA A 41 1.64 5.50 9.03
CA ALA A 41 0.48 5.47 9.92
C ALA A 41 -0.84 5.59 9.13
N ARG A 42 -0.89 6.45 8.11
CA ARG A 42 -2.05 6.61 7.22
C ARG A 42 -2.31 5.35 6.39
N LEU A 43 -1.28 4.73 5.83
CA LEU A 43 -1.42 3.44 5.13
C LEU A 43 -1.95 2.35 6.06
N HIS A 44 -1.44 2.29 7.29
CA HIS A 44 -1.92 1.36 8.33
C HIS A 44 -3.35 1.65 8.79
N ALA A 45 -3.79 2.91 8.71
CA ALA A 45 -5.19 3.28 8.90
C ALA A 45 -6.09 2.90 7.70
N GLY A 46 -5.52 2.35 6.62
CA GLY A 46 -6.24 1.95 5.41
C GLY A 46 -6.39 3.06 4.38
N GLU A 47 -5.69 4.20 4.54
CA GLU A 47 -5.69 5.25 3.54
C GLU A 47 -4.91 4.86 2.29
N THR A 48 -5.30 5.45 1.16
CA THR A 48 -4.53 5.40 -0.08
C THR A 48 -3.76 6.71 -0.24
N LEU A 49 -2.44 6.61 -0.32
CA LEU A 49 -1.58 7.74 -0.61
C LEU A 49 -1.46 7.90 -2.12
N GLU A 50 -1.47 9.14 -2.62
CA GLU A 50 -1.30 9.45 -4.04
C GLU A 50 -0.14 10.45 -4.22
N PHE A 51 0.81 10.12 -5.09
CA PHE A 51 1.94 10.97 -5.45
C PHE A 51 2.20 10.91 -6.95
N ASN A 52 2.21 12.04 -7.65
CA ASN A 52 2.53 12.11 -9.09
C ASN A 52 1.71 11.13 -9.96
N GLY A 53 0.43 10.89 -9.60
CA GLY A 53 -0.45 9.93 -10.27
C GLY A 53 -0.25 8.46 -9.89
N TRP A 54 0.80 8.15 -9.12
CA TRP A 54 0.99 6.85 -8.49
C TRP A 54 0.18 6.77 -7.20
N ARG A 55 -0.38 5.61 -6.91
CA ARG A 55 -1.11 5.39 -5.65
C ARG A 55 -0.51 4.24 -4.87
N LEU A 56 -0.46 4.35 -3.56
CA LEU A 56 0.00 3.30 -2.66
C LEU A 56 -1.07 3.07 -1.60
N ARG A 57 -1.39 1.81 -1.36
CA ARG A 57 -2.29 1.41 -0.28
C ARG A 57 -1.75 0.17 0.42
N GLN A 58 -2.10 0.01 1.69
CA GLN A 58 -1.98 -1.30 2.32
C GLN A 58 -3.18 -2.14 1.87
N ARG A 59 -2.93 -3.33 1.31
CA ARG A 59 -3.98 -4.29 1.08
C ARG A 59 -4.41 -4.77 2.46
N ALA A 60 -5.64 -4.44 2.87
CA ALA A 60 -6.24 -5.11 4.01
C ALA A 60 -6.13 -6.60 3.72
N HIS A 61 -5.54 -7.36 4.64
CA HIS A 61 -5.65 -8.81 4.64
C HIS A 61 -7.13 -9.09 4.94
N SER A 62 -8.00 -8.93 3.95
CA SER A 62 -9.24 -9.67 3.91
C SER A 62 -8.79 -11.10 3.99
N ALA A 63 -8.86 -11.68 5.20
CA ALA A 63 -8.92 -13.12 5.35
C ALA A 63 -9.81 -13.63 4.21
N PRO A 64 -9.42 -14.70 3.50
CA PRO A 64 -10.27 -15.24 2.46
C PRO A 64 -11.65 -15.35 3.08
N THR A 65 -12.61 -14.56 2.56
CA THR A 65 -14.00 -14.75 2.92
C THR A 65 -14.28 -16.15 2.44
N ALA A 66 -14.17 -17.13 3.34
CA ALA A 66 -14.68 -18.46 3.12
C ALA A 66 -16.13 -18.22 2.73
N GLU A 67 -16.44 -18.50 1.47
CA GLU A 67 -17.82 -18.57 1.00
C GLU A 67 -18.55 -19.47 2.02
N PRO A 68 -19.61 -18.99 2.69
CA PRO A 68 -20.42 -19.88 3.51
C PRO A 68 -21.03 -20.91 2.55
N SER A 69 -20.56 -22.16 2.67
CA SER A 69 -21.17 -23.34 2.02
C SER A 69 -22.58 -23.58 2.55
#